data_AF-C4JG28-F1
#
_entry.id   AF-C4JG28-F1
#
_cell.length_a   1.000
_cell.length_b   1.000
_cell.length_c   1.000
_cell.angle_alpha   90.00
_cell.angle_beta   90.00
_cell.angle_gamma   90.00
#
_symmetry.space_group_name_H-M   'P 1'
#
loop_
_entity.id
_entity.type
_entity.pdbx_description
1 polymer ?
#
loop_
_entity_poly.entity_id
_entity_poly.type
_entity_poly.pdbx_seq_one_letter_code
_entity_poly.pdbx_strand_id
1 'polypeptide(L)'
;MANFSSFFVRSTYKVTKKKPSPNNYTNVRPSPVWPGTGWANTEFRTYEFTSTIHDDDLYGHKIDGDNASIMETVDSRKRRGRAGEPAPRELQKQFFIQAMTGWENQIIQNAAKEYEKEEIKQKQPIQVDSN
;
A
#
# COMPACT_ATOMS: atom_id res chain seq x y z
N MET A 1 21.11 -28.00 11.26
CA MET A 1 21.42 -26.65 10.75
C MET A 1 20.19 -26.17 9.99
N ALA A 2 19.43 -25.22 10.54
CA ALA A 2 18.23 -24.71 9.89
C ALA A 2 18.62 -23.54 8.98
N ASN A 3 18.30 -23.66 7.68
CA ASN A 3 18.56 -22.63 6.68
C ASN A 3 17.56 -21.49 6.85
N PHE A 4 18.06 -20.28 7.13
CA PHE A 4 17.26 -19.06 7.15
C PHE A 4 16.94 -18.65 5.69
N SER A 5 15.68 -18.74 5.29
CA SER A 5 15.20 -18.19 4.03
C SER A 5 14.64 -16.79 4.27
N SER A 6 15.34 -15.76 3.81
CA SER A 6 14.82 -14.40 3.75
C SER A 6 13.85 -14.28 2.57
N PHE A 7 12.57 -14.05 2.82
CA PHE A 7 11.59 -13.80 1.75
C PHE A 7 11.61 -12.33 1.33
N PHE A 8 11.75 -12.10 0.01
CA PHE A 8 11.81 -10.79 -0.62
C PHE A 8 10.50 -10.54 -1.40
N VAL A 9 9.68 -9.56 -0.99
CA VAL A 9 8.47 -9.19 -1.73
C VAL A 9 8.79 -8.06 -2.69
N ARG A 10 8.93 -8.38 -3.98
CA ARG A 10 9.14 -7.43 -5.08
C ARG A 10 7.83 -7.22 -5.83
N SER A 11 7.14 -6.10 -5.62
CA SER A 11 6.06 -5.69 -6.53
C SER A 11 6.67 -4.97 -7.74
N THR A 12 6.58 -5.58 -8.93
CA THR A 12 6.97 -4.95 -10.21
C THR A 12 5.73 -4.42 -10.91
N TYR A 13 5.48 -3.11 -10.84
CA TYR A 13 4.51 -2.48 -11.73
C TYR A 13 5.14 -2.31 -13.13
N LYS A 14 4.41 -2.72 -14.17
CA LYS A 14 4.79 -2.54 -15.57
C LYS A 14 4.43 -1.12 -16.01
N VAL A 15 5.44 -0.31 -16.33
CA VAL A 15 5.27 1.00 -16.96
C VAL A 15 4.65 0.82 -18.35
N THR A 16 3.53 1.49 -18.61
CA THR A 16 2.90 1.52 -19.94
C THR A 16 3.83 2.19 -20.95
N LYS A 17 4.18 1.47 -22.02
CA LYS A 17 5.08 1.92 -23.10
C LYS A 17 4.45 2.95 -24.05
N LYS A 18 3.72 3.97 -23.57
CA LYS A 18 3.28 5.05 -24.47
C LYS A 18 4.49 5.94 -24.77
N LYS A 19 4.82 6.08 -26.07
CA LYS A 19 5.93 6.94 -26.52
C LYS A 19 5.65 8.39 -26.14
N PRO A 20 6.65 9.15 -25.67
CA PRO A 20 6.51 10.60 -25.50
C PRO A 20 6.33 11.28 -26.86
N SER A 21 5.70 12.46 -26.86
CA SER A 21 5.46 13.31 -28.04
C SER A 21 6.75 13.60 -28.82
N PRO A 22 6.71 13.76 -30.16
CA PRO A 22 7.88 13.62 -31.03
C PRO A 22 8.94 14.72 -30.94
N ASN A 23 8.64 15.87 -30.33
CA ASN A 23 9.50 17.05 -30.50
C ASN A 23 10.23 17.45 -29.22
N ASN A 24 11.54 17.18 -29.26
CA ASN A 24 12.65 17.79 -28.53
C ASN A 24 13.05 17.19 -27.16
N TYR A 25 13.85 16.13 -27.21
CA TYR A 25 14.70 15.71 -26.09
C TYR A 25 15.96 16.59 -26.06
N THR A 26 15.82 17.82 -25.56
CA THR A 26 17.01 18.48 -25.01
C THR A 26 17.51 17.64 -23.85
N ASN A 27 18.81 17.34 -23.84
CA ASN A 27 19.55 16.62 -22.78
C ASN A 27 19.55 17.41 -21.46
N VAL A 28 18.38 17.78 -20.97
CA VAL A 28 18.19 18.37 -19.66
C VAL A 28 18.19 17.18 -18.72
N ARG A 29 19.24 17.12 -17.88
CA ARG A 29 19.28 16.36 -16.63
C ARG A 29 17.87 16.26 -16.05
N PRO A 30 17.47 15.12 -15.45
CA PRO A 30 16.15 15.01 -14.83
C PRO A 30 15.91 16.25 -13.97
N SER A 31 14.86 17.00 -14.29
CA SER A 31 14.63 18.29 -13.66
C SER A 31 14.72 18.14 -12.14
N PRO A 32 15.33 19.07 -11.40
CA PRO A 32 15.35 19.04 -9.93
C PRO A 32 13.95 19.11 -9.30
N VAL A 33 12.92 19.38 -10.12
CA VAL A 33 11.56 19.61 -9.68
C VAL A 33 10.85 18.31 -9.27
N TRP A 34 11.23 17.17 -9.86
CA TRP A 34 10.67 15.86 -9.51
C TRP A 34 11.72 14.75 -9.53
N PRO A 35 12.72 14.78 -8.62
CA PRO A 35 13.55 13.62 -8.37
C PRO A 35 12.63 12.47 -8.00
N GLY A 36 12.70 11.36 -8.74
CA GLY A 36 11.87 10.19 -8.47
C GLY A 36 12.03 9.79 -7.01
N THR A 37 10.96 9.93 -6.23
CA THR A 37 10.90 9.65 -4.78
C THR A 37 11.03 8.16 -4.46
N GLY A 38 11.14 7.31 -5.49
CA GLY A 38 11.06 5.85 -5.38
C GLY A 38 12.12 5.19 -4.50
N TRP A 39 13.24 5.86 -4.23
CA TRP A 39 14.34 5.32 -3.41
C TRP A 39 14.55 6.03 -2.09
N ALA A 40 14.09 7.28 -1.94
CA ALA A 40 14.29 8.05 -0.71
C ALA A 40 13.50 7.48 0.47
N ASN A 41 12.39 6.79 0.20
CA ASN A 41 11.49 6.20 1.22
C ASN A 41 11.67 4.68 1.38
N THR A 42 12.73 4.09 0.83
CA THR A 42 12.94 2.63 0.95
C THR A 42 13.38 2.29 2.37
N GLU A 43 12.48 1.68 3.14
CA GLU A 43 12.77 1.17 4.49
C GLU A 43 13.11 -0.33 4.45
N PHE A 44 14.14 -0.72 5.20
CA PHE A 44 14.46 -2.13 5.43
C PHE A 44 13.71 -2.65 6.66
N ARG A 45 12.93 -3.73 6.48
CA ARG A 45 12.20 -4.40 7.56
C ARG A 45 12.51 -5.89 7.60
N THR A 46 12.61 -6.44 8.81
CA THR A 46 12.96 -7.85 9.04
C THR A 46 11.87 -8.51 9.88
N TYR A 47 11.43 -9.70 9.45
CA TYR A 47 10.33 -10.45 10.05
C TYR A 47 10.76 -11.89 10.35
N GLU A 48 10.12 -12.48 11.35
CA GLU A 48 10.31 -13.88 11.76
C GLU A 48 8.97 -14.59 11.88
N PHE A 49 8.93 -15.89 11.59
CA PHE A 49 7.75 -16.71 11.83
C PHE A 49 7.55 -16.94 13.32
N THR A 50 6.30 -16.87 13.77
CA THR A 50 5.94 -17.24 15.13
C THR A 50 5.83 -18.75 15.25
N SER A 51 6.30 -19.31 16.37
CA SER A 51 6.06 -20.71 16.74
C SER A 51 4.67 -20.96 17.36
N THR A 52 3.90 -19.89 17.55
CA THR A 52 2.54 -19.96 18.11
C THR A 52 1.57 -20.46 17.05
N ILE A 53 0.77 -21.46 17.43
CA ILE A 53 -0.30 -21.99 16.58
C ILE A 53 -1.50 -21.05 16.69
N HIS A 54 -2.03 -20.64 15.54
CA HIS A 54 -3.24 -19.84 15.45
C HIS A 54 -4.30 -20.61 14.66
N ASP A 55 -5.34 -21.05 15.35
CA ASP A 55 -6.45 -21.82 14.75
C ASP A 55 -7.59 -20.93 14.23
N ASP A 56 -7.35 -19.61 14.17
CA ASP A 56 -8.29 -18.61 13.69
C ASP A 56 -7.67 -17.63 12.69
N ASP A 57 -8.53 -17.11 11.81
CA ASP A 57 -8.17 -16.04 10.89
C ASP A 57 -8.17 -14.65 11.56
N LEU A 58 -7.87 -13.61 10.78
CA LEU A 58 -7.84 -12.23 11.29
C LEU A 58 -9.24 -11.65 11.57
N TYR A 59 -10.30 -12.31 11.10
CA TYR A 59 -11.70 -11.98 11.39
C TYR A 59 -12.25 -12.78 12.59
N GLY A 60 -11.48 -13.74 13.11
CA GLY A 60 -11.87 -14.60 14.23
C GLY A 60 -12.63 -15.87 13.82
N HIS A 61 -12.66 -16.21 12.54
CA HIS A 61 -13.22 -17.46 12.06
C HIS A 61 -12.23 -18.61 12.27
N LYS A 62 -12.72 -19.73 12.81
CA LYS A 62 -11.91 -20.93 13.00
C LYS A 62 -11.50 -21.52 11.66
N ILE A 63 -10.24 -21.94 11.57
CA ILE A 63 -9.69 -22.60 10.40
C ILE A 63 -9.24 -24.02 10.76
N ASP A 64 -9.31 -24.93 9.79
CA ASP A 64 -8.79 -26.28 9.94
C ASP A 64 -7.29 -26.30 9.59
N GLY A 65 -6.47 -25.75 10.48
CA GLY A 65 -5.02 -25.67 10.31
C GLY A 65 -4.35 -24.56 11.12
N ASP A 66 -3.02 -24.47 11.00
CA ASP A 66 -2.22 -23.41 11.61
C ASP A 66 -2.13 -22.19 10.69
N ASN A 67 -2.59 -21.04 11.18
CA ASN A 67 -2.45 -19.76 10.53
C ASN A 67 -1.06 -19.17 10.80
N ALA A 68 -0.13 -19.47 9.91
CA ALA A 68 1.24 -18.97 9.98
C ALA A 68 1.29 -17.43 10.11
N SER A 69 1.75 -16.94 11.27
CA SER A 69 2.03 -15.52 11.48
C SER A 69 3.51 -15.18 11.40
N ILE A 70 3.76 -13.95 10.99
CA ILE A 70 5.07 -13.31 11.02
C ILE A 70 5.04 -12.10 11.93
N MET A 71 6.14 -11.87 12.63
CA MET A 71 6.33 -10.75 13.54
C MET A 71 7.56 -9.95 13.12
N GLU A 72 7.44 -8.62 13.10
CA GLU A 72 8.60 -7.76 12.85
C GLU A 72 9.60 -7.91 13.99
N THR A 73 10.87 -8.12 13.67
CA THR A 73 11.93 -8.22 14.68
C THR A 73 12.09 -6.93 15.48
N VAL A 74 12.47 -7.06 16.75
CA VAL A 74 12.76 -5.92 17.63
C VAL A 74 13.84 -5.00 17.04
N ASP A 75 14.87 -5.58 16.42
CA ASP A 75 15.94 -4.82 15.79
C ASP A 75 15.47 -3.99 14.59
N SER A 76 14.58 -4.55 13.76
CA SER A 76 13.93 -3.81 12.67
C SER A 76 13.14 -2.60 13.21
N ARG A 77 12.39 -2.79 14.29
CA ARG A 77 11.60 -1.73 14.92
C ARG A 77 12.49 -0.63 15.51
N LYS A 78 13.55 -1.00 16.23
CA LYS A 78 14.55 -0.08 16.81
C LYS A 78 15.18 0.81 15.73
N ARG A 79 15.59 0.23 14.59
CA ARG A 79 16.17 1.00 13.46
C ARG A 79 15.21 2.06 12.90
N ARG A 80 13.89 1.83 13.00
CA ARG A 80 12.85 2.77 12.55
C ARG A 80 12.36 3.73 13.63
N GLY A 81 13.04 3.78 14.79
CA GLY A 81 12.61 4.60 15.93
C GLY A 81 11.25 4.18 16.48
N ARG A 82 10.84 2.92 16.28
CA ARG A 82 9.63 2.35 16.88
C ARG A 82 10.03 1.65 18.16
N ALA A 83 9.54 2.17 19.29
CA ALA A 83 9.76 1.58 20.60
C ALA A 83 8.80 0.41 20.84
N GLY A 84 9.26 -0.57 21.63
CA GLY A 84 8.45 -1.67 22.15
C GLY A 84 8.35 -2.89 21.24
N GLU A 85 7.88 -3.98 21.84
CA GLU A 85 7.58 -5.24 21.17
C GLU A 85 6.51 -5.05 20.09
N PRO A 86 6.44 -5.96 19.10
CA PRO A 86 5.37 -5.92 18.13
C PRO A 86 4.01 -6.15 18.81
N ALA A 87 2.95 -5.60 18.21
CA ALA A 87 1.60 -5.71 18.75
C ALA A 87 1.19 -7.19 18.95
N PRO A 88 0.47 -7.55 20.03
CA PRO A 88 -0.03 -8.90 20.20
C PRO A 88 -1.09 -9.24 19.14
N ARG A 89 -1.32 -10.54 18.89
CA ARG A 89 -2.22 -11.05 17.84
C ARG A 89 -3.62 -10.42 17.90
N GLU A 90 -4.20 -10.28 19.08
CA GLU A 90 -5.52 -9.68 19.25
C GLU A 90 -5.56 -8.21 18.82
N LEU A 91 -4.51 -7.45 19.12
CA LEU A 91 -4.41 -6.06 18.67
C LEU A 91 -4.16 -5.98 17.16
N GLN A 92 -3.43 -6.95 16.58
CA GLN A 92 -3.27 -7.05 15.13
C GLN A 92 -4.60 -7.30 14.41
N LYS A 93 -5.47 -8.17 14.97
CA LYS A 93 -6.83 -8.38 14.45
C LYS A 93 -7.63 -7.07 14.45
N GLN A 94 -7.56 -6.31 15.55
CA GLN A 94 -8.23 -5.01 15.64
C GLN A 94 -7.72 -4.02 14.59
N PHE A 95 -6.40 -3.90 14.43
CA PHE A 95 -5.81 -3.03 13.41
C PHE A 95 -6.15 -3.47 12.00
N PHE A 96 -6.23 -4.77 11.74
CA PHE A 96 -6.65 -5.32 10.47
C PHE A 96 -8.09 -4.92 10.14
N ILE A 97 -9.03 -5.15 11.06
CA ILE A 97 -10.44 -4.77 10.88
C ILE A 97 -10.56 -3.27 10.63
N GLN A 98 -9.89 -2.44 11.44
CA GLN A 98 -9.92 -0.99 11.28
C GLN A 98 -9.36 -0.56 9.91
N ALA A 99 -8.28 -1.18 9.45
CA ALA A 99 -7.69 -0.88 8.15
C ALA A 99 -8.64 -1.28 7.00
N MET A 100 -9.28 -2.45 7.09
CA MET A 100 -10.26 -2.92 6.10
C MET A 100 -11.47 -2.00 6.02
N THR A 101 -12.07 -1.65 7.17
CA THR A 101 -13.17 -0.69 7.23
C THR A 101 -12.77 0.69 6.69
N GLY A 102 -11.57 1.16 7.04
CA GLY A 102 -11.03 2.41 6.51
C GLY A 102 -10.89 2.39 4.99
N TRP A 103 -10.45 1.25 4.43
CA TRP A 103 -10.31 1.07 2.99
C TRP A 103 -11.65 1.01 2.26
N GLU A 104 -12.63 0.28 2.79
CA GLU A 104 -13.99 0.22 2.26
C GLU A 104 -14.64 1.61 2.23
N ASN A 105 -14.49 2.39 3.31
CA ASN A 105 -15.00 3.75 3.39
C ASN A 105 -14.36 4.66 2.33
N GLN A 106 -13.06 4.51 2.05
CA GLN A 106 -12.40 5.26 0.98
C GLN A 106 -12.99 4.94 -0.40
N ILE A 107 -13.31 3.67 -0.67
CA ILE A 107 -13.93 3.26 -1.94
C ILE A 107 -15.30 3.93 -2.09
N ILE A 108 -16.13 3.89 -1.06
CA ILE A 108 -17.47 4.51 -1.06
C ILE A 108 -17.37 6.02 -1.25
N GLN A 109 -16.49 6.69 -0.49
CA GLN A 109 -16.30 8.14 -0.60
C GLN A 109 -15.79 8.55 -1.98
N ASN A 110 -14.89 7.76 -2.57
CA ASN A 110 -14.38 8.03 -3.91
C ASN A 110 -15.48 7.86 -4.96
N ALA A 111 -16.30 6.82 -4.85
CA ALA A 111 -17.46 6.63 -5.74
C ALA A 111 -18.44 7.81 -5.64
N ALA A 112 -18.80 8.24 -4.42
CA ALA A 112 -19.67 9.39 -4.20
C ALA A 112 -19.13 10.68 -4.83
N LYS A 113 -17.82 10.93 -4.69
CA LYS A 113 -17.15 12.08 -5.34
C LYS A 113 -17.18 12.00 -6.86
N GLU A 114 -17.05 10.82 -7.44
CA GLU A 114 -17.16 10.66 -8.90
C GLU A 114 -18.60 10.92 -9.37
N TYR A 115 -19.62 10.43 -8.66
CA TYR A 115 -21.02 10.77 -8.98
C TYR A 115 -21.29 12.27 -8.92
N GLU A 116 -20.81 12.95 -7.87
CA GLU A 116 -20.95 14.40 -7.73
C GLU A 116 -20.25 15.16 -8.88
N LYS A 117 -19.05 14.74 -9.28
CA LYS A 117 -18.36 15.31 -10.44
C LYS A 117 -19.15 15.12 -11.74
N GLU A 118 -19.74 13.94 -11.95
CA GLU A 118 -20.56 13.67 -13.14
C GLU A 118 -21.83 14.53 -13.15
N GLU A 119 -22.51 14.71 -12.00
CA GLU A 119 -23.63 15.64 -11.91
C GLU A 119 -23.24 17.08 -12.21
N ILE A 120 -22.09 17.53 -11.69
CA ILE A 120 -21.59 18.90 -11.95
C ILE A 120 -21.28 19.08 -13.43
N LYS A 121 -20.65 18.10 -14.09
CA LYS A 121 -20.40 18.14 -15.55
C LYS A 121 -21.69 18.23 -16.36
N GLN A 122 -22.74 17.49 -15.97
CA GLN A 122 -24.03 17.50 -16.66
C GLN A 122 -24.79 18.82 -16.49
N LYS A 123 -24.59 19.53 -15.38
CA LYS A 123 -25.20 20.83 -15.11
C LYS A 123 -24.45 22.01 -15.72
N GLN A 124 -23.25 21.81 -16.29
CA GLN A 124 -22.57 22.88 -17.03
C GLN A 124 -23.29 23.15 -18.35
N PRO A 125 -23.63 24.42 -18.66
CA PRO A 125 -24.29 24.75 -19.92
C PRO A 125 -23.37 24.37 -21.08
N ILE A 126 -23.96 23.77 -22.13
CA ILE A 126 -23.32 23.64 -23.43
C ILE A 126 -22.95 25.05 -23.87
N GLN A 127 -21.65 25.38 -23.91
CA GLN A 127 -21.20 26.55 -24.64
C GLN A 127 -21.51 26.27 -26.11
N VAL A 128 -22.65 26.76 -26.57
CA VAL A 128 -22.96 26.85 -27.99
C VAL A 128 -22.07 27.96 -28.50
N ASP A 129 -20.89 27.61 -28.98
CA ASP A 129 -20.02 28.53 -29.70
C ASP A 129 -20.78 28.99 -30.94
N SER A 130 -21.31 30.21 -30.87
CA SER A 130 -21.93 30.89 -32.00
C SER A 130 -20.85 31.46 -32.91
N ASN A 131 -20.95 31.07 -34.19
CA ASN A 131 -20.21 31.45 -35.41
C ASN A 131 -18.91 30.71 -35.73
#